data_AF-A0A0F9AH31-F1
#
_entry.id   AF-A0A0F9AH31-F1
#
_cell.length_a   1.000
_cell.length_b   1.000
_cell.length_c   1.000
_cell.angle_alpha   90.00
_cell.angle_beta   90.00
_cell.angle_gamma   90.00
#
_symmetry.space_group_name_H-M   'P 1'
#
loop_
_entity.id
_entity.type
_entity.pdbx_description
1 polymer ?
#
loop_
_entity_poly.entity_id
_entity_poly.type
_entity_poly.pdbx_seq_one_letter_code
_entity_poly.pdbx_strand_id
1 'polypeptide(L)'
;EQFIDGQMAFVPRFGSFIEENSKANSGLLRKSLNRLSAWINRWNEVKAIASTMACENQKFIWLLGDAEHCKTCLKLNGRVMRGKRWDELDVHPQDTRPGKLCCNGFQCKCRRPLTDKRATPGRLPKLPGRC
;
A
#
# COMPACT_ATOMS: atom_id res chain seq x y z
N GLU A 1 -2.60 9.88 10.15
CA GLU A 1 -3.59 10.88 9.69
C GLU A 1 -3.09 11.74 8.53
N GLN A 2 -1.98 12.49 8.64
CA GLN A 2 -1.51 13.42 7.58
C GLN A 2 -1.40 12.83 6.16
N PHE A 3 -1.06 11.54 6.00
CA PHE A 3 -1.01 10.88 4.67
C PHE A 3 -2.40 10.63 4.06
N ILE A 4 -3.39 10.31 4.89
CA ILE A 4 -4.78 10.07 4.49
C ILE A 4 -5.42 11.40 4.08
N ASP A 5 -5.26 12.43 4.92
CA ASP A 5 -5.77 13.77 4.64
C ASP A 5 -5.15 14.38 3.37
N GLY A 6 -3.87 14.10 3.15
CA GLY A 6 -3.16 14.52 1.92
C GLY A 6 -3.73 13.92 0.63
N GLN A 7 -4.42 12.78 0.67
CA GLN A 7 -5.05 12.22 -0.54
C GLN A 7 -6.30 13.00 -0.96
N MET A 8 -6.98 13.69 -0.05
CA MET A 8 -8.16 14.51 -0.38
C MET A 8 -7.79 15.69 -1.29
N ALA A 9 -6.59 16.25 -1.12
CA ALA A 9 -6.06 17.30 -1.97
C ALA A 9 -5.75 16.84 -3.42
N PHE A 10 -5.75 15.53 -3.69
CA PHE A 10 -5.53 15.01 -5.04
C PHE A 10 -6.74 15.28 -5.96
N VAL A 11 -7.97 15.19 -5.44
CA VAL A 11 -9.20 15.35 -6.23
C VAL A 11 -9.24 16.70 -6.96
N PRO A 12 -9.11 17.86 -6.27
CA PRO A 12 -9.11 19.15 -6.96
C PRO A 12 -7.91 19.30 -7.90
N ARG A 13 -6.71 18.83 -7.51
CA ARG A 13 -5.51 18.90 -8.36
C ARG A 13 -5.61 18.07 -9.63
N PHE A 14 -6.32 16.93 -9.57
CA PHE A 14 -6.56 16.10 -10.73
C PHE A 14 -7.57 16.74 -11.68
N GLY A 15 -8.57 17.44 -11.14
CA GLY A 15 -9.47 18.30 -11.93
C GLY A 15 -8.69 19.33 -12.74
N SER A 16 -7.85 20.14 -12.09
CA SER A 16 -7.00 21.12 -12.77
C SER A 16 -6.08 20.47 -13.82
N PHE A 17 -5.50 19.31 -13.51
CA PHE A 17 -4.66 18.58 -14.46
C PHE A 17 -5.44 18.14 -15.73
N ILE A 18 -6.70 17.71 -15.58
CA ILE A 18 -7.56 17.34 -16.72
C ILE A 18 -7.87 18.56 -17.57
N GLU A 19 -8.18 19.70 -16.98
CA GLU A 19 -8.45 20.95 -17.69
C GLU A 19 -7.23 21.37 -18.51
N GLU A 20 -6.05 21.41 -17.88
CA GLU A 20 -4.77 21.73 -18.52
C GLU A 20 -4.37 20.75 -19.61
N ASN A 21 -4.69 19.45 -19.46
CA ASN A 21 -4.37 18.40 -20.42
C ASN A 21 -5.61 17.90 -21.18
N SER A 22 -6.59 18.78 -21.37
CA SER A 22 -7.82 18.47 -22.09
C SER A 22 -7.58 18.35 -23.59
N LYS A 23 -8.54 17.79 -24.32
CA LYS A 23 -8.51 17.75 -25.80
C LYS A 23 -8.39 19.15 -26.40
N ALA A 24 -9.03 20.15 -25.78
CA ALA A 24 -8.95 21.55 -26.21
C ALA A 24 -7.51 22.10 -26.10
N ASN A 25 -6.74 21.62 -25.12
CA ASN A 25 -5.34 21.98 -24.91
C ASN A 25 -4.36 20.98 -25.57
N SER A 26 -4.80 20.23 -26.59
CA SER A 26 -3.99 19.21 -27.29
C SER A 26 -3.45 18.09 -26.38
N GLY A 27 -4.09 17.86 -25.23
CA GLY A 27 -3.70 16.81 -24.30
C GLY A 27 -4.19 15.42 -24.73
N LEU A 28 -3.39 14.40 -24.39
CA LEU A 28 -3.74 13.00 -24.63
C LEU A 28 -4.44 12.40 -23.41
N LEU A 29 -5.58 11.74 -23.64
CA LEU A 29 -6.34 11.02 -22.61
C LEU A 29 -5.46 10.05 -21.80
N ARG A 30 -4.50 9.38 -22.46
CA ARG A 30 -3.56 8.44 -21.82
C ARG A 30 -2.78 9.07 -20.66
N LYS A 31 -2.43 10.36 -20.73
CA LYS A 31 -1.70 11.05 -19.64
C LYS A 31 -2.54 11.11 -18.37
N SER A 32 -3.82 11.45 -18.49
CA SER A 32 -4.77 11.50 -17.38
C SER A 32 -5.05 10.10 -16.81
N LEU A 33 -5.20 9.09 -17.67
CA LEU A 33 -5.40 7.70 -17.24
C LEU A 33 -4.20 7.13 -16.47
N ASN A 34 -2.97 7.43 -16.89
CA ASN A 34 -1.77 7.00 -16.16
C ASN A 34 -1.72 7.61 -14.75
N ARG A 35 -2.05 8.90 -14.62
CA ARG A 35 -2.09 9.60 -13.34
C ARG A 35 -3.20 9.07 -12.42
N LEU A 36 -4.38 8.80 -12.99
CA LEU A 36 -5.49 8.15 -12.28
C LEU A 36 -5.08 6.78 -11.73
N SER A 37 -4.38 5.98 -12.54
CA SER A 37 -3.93 4.64 -12.15
C SER A 37 -2.94 4.69 -10.97
N ALA A 38 -2.03 5.66 -10.96
CA ALA A 38 -1.12 5.90 -9.83
C ALA A 38 -1.88 6.29 -8.55
N TRP A 39 -2.92 7.11 -8.66
CA TRP A 39 -3.75 7.49 -7.52
C TRP A 39 -4.60 6.35 -6.99
N ILE A 40 -5.17 5.50 -7.86
CA ILE A 40 -5.90 4.29 -7.44
C ILE A 40 -5.01 3.40 -6.57
N ASN A 41 -3.73 3.24 -6.93
CA ASN A 41 -2.77 2.47 -6.12
C ASN A 41 -2.57 3.12 -4.74
N ARG A 42 -2.40 4.45 -4.66
CA ARG A 42 -2.31 5.19 -3.39
C ARG A 42 -3.58 5.10 -2.55
N TRP A 43 -4.76 5.10 -3.18
CA TRP A 43 -6.02 4.92 -2.47
C TRP A 43 -6.15 3.53 -1.84
N ASN A 44 -5.61 2.50 -2.50
CA ASN A 44 -5.54 1.15 -1.92
C ASN A 44 -4.61 1.11 -0.70
N GLU A 45 -3.52 1.87 -0.70
CA GLU A 45 -2.64 2.06 0.47
C GLU A 45 -3.40 2.73 1.62
N VAL A 46 -4.15 3.80 1.35
CA VAL A 46 -5.01 4.46 2.36
C VAL A 46 -6.03 3.49 2.95
N LYS A 47 -6.74 2.71 2.13
CA LYS A 47 -7.69 1.71 2.63
C LYS A 47 -7.00 0.68 3.53
N ALA A 48 -5.80 0.23 3.18
CA ALA A 48 -5.05 -0.73 4.01
C ALA A 48 -4.66 -0.13 5.38
N ILE A 49 -4.24 1.14 5.42
CA ILE A 49 -3.91 1.85 6.66
C ILE A 49 -5.17 2.08 7.50
N ALA A 50 -6.23 2.64 6.90
CA ALA A 50 -7.48 2.93 7.60
C ALA A 50 -8.15 1.67 8.15
N SER A 51 -8.09 0.55 7.41
CA SER A 51 -8.59 -0.75 7.88
C SER A 51 -7.81 -1.24 9.11
N THR A 52 -6.50 -1.01 9.16
CA THR A 52 -5.68 -1.36 10.32
C THR A 52 -6.00 -0.49 11.54
N MET A 53 -6.28 0.80 11.34
CA MET A 53 -6.68 1.73 12.41
C MET A 53 -8.08 1.40 12.96
N ALA A 54 -9.09 1.25 12.09
CA ALA A 54 -10.47 1.01 12.51
C ALA A 54 -10.68 -0.38 13.13
N CYS A 55 -9.86 -1.35 12.73
CA CYS A 55 -9.98 -2.74 13.14
C CYS A 55 -8.68 -3.24 13.81
N GLU A 56 -8.12 -2.46 14.74
CA GLU A 56 -6.83 -2.72 15.38
C GLU A 56 -6.72 -4.15 15.98
N ASN A 57 -7.83 -4.67 16.51
CA ASN A 57 -7.92 -6.02 17.07
C ASN A 57 -8.13 -7.13 16.02
N GLN A 58 -8.52 -6.80 14.79
CA GLN A 58 -8.70 -7.80 13.74
C GLN A 58 -7.36 -8.37 13.27
N LYS A 59 -7.42 -9.61 12.77
CA LYS A 59 -6.25 -10.32 12.25
C LYS A 59 -6.15 -10.12 10.75
N PHE A 60 -4.95 -9.86 10.28
CA PHE A 60 -4.63 -9.74 8.87
C PHE A 60 -3.51 -10.70 8.50
N ILE A 61 -3.58 -11.24 7.29
CA ILE A 61 -2.55 -12.11 6.70
C ILE A 61 -1.83 -11.38 5.58
N TRP A 62 -0.51 -11.52 5.50
CA TRP A 62 0.24 -11.06 4.32
C TRP A 62 0.18 -12.12 3.23
N LEU A 63 -0.27 -11.74 2.04
CA LEU A 63 -0.34 -12.62 0.88
C LEU A 63 0.47 -12.04 -0.28
N LEU A 64 1.23 -12.91 -0.93
CA LEU A 64 1.89 -12.64 -2.19
C LEU A 64 0.86 -12.55 -3.32
N GLY A 65 1.15 -11.72 -4.32
CA GLY A 65 0.37 -11.64 -5.57
C GLY A 65 1.18 -12.22 -6.73
N ASP A 66 0.64 -12.19 -7.94
CA ASP A 66 1.37 -12.68 -9.12
C ASP A 66 2.44 -11.67 -9.59
N ALA A 67 3.65 -11.77 -9.03
CA ALA A 67 4.83 -10.97 -9.37
C ALA A 67 6.11 -11.58 -8.76
N GLU A 68 7.28 -11.06 -9.16
CA GLU A 68 8.52 -11.30 -8.42
C GLU A 68 8.45 -10.63 -7.02
N HIS A 69 9.11 -11.24 -6.03
CA HIS A 69 9.01 -10.80 -4.64
C HIS A 69 10.36 -10.62 -3.97
N CYS A 70 10.53 -9.47 -3.31
CA CYS A 70 11.72 -9.20 -2.54
C CYS A 70 11.77 -10.02 -1.24
N LYS A 71 12.96 -10.05 -0.61
CA LYS A 71 13.22 -10.75 0.65
C LYS A 71 12.23 -10.37 1.77
N THR A 72 11.83 -9.10 1.85
CA THR A 72 10.84 -8.64 2.85
C THR A 72 9.47 -9.26 2.60
N CYS A 73 8.98 -9.22 1.36
CA CYS A 73 7.70 -9.81 0.98
C CYS A 73 7.67 -11.32 1.26
N LEU A 74 8.73 -12.04 0.89
CA LEU A 74 8.86 -13.47 1.14
C LEU A 74 8.85 -13.79 2.64
N LYS A 75 9.52 -12.98 3.47
CA LYS A 75 9.55 -13.18 4.93
C LYS A 75 8.20 -12.93 5.60
N LEU A 76 7.41 -12.02 5.06
CA LEU A 76 6.09 -11.68 5.58
C LEU A 76 5.01 -12.63 5.09
N ASN A 77 5.19 -13.31 3.96
CA ASN A 77 4.19 -14.21 3.39
C ASN A 77 3.63 -15.22 4.41
N GLY A 78 2.30 -15.26 4.51
CA GLY A 78 1.56 -16.17 5.40
C GLY A 78 1.54 -15.74 6.87
N ARG A 79 2.27 -14.69 7.28
CA ARG A 79 2.22 -14.19 8.66
C ARG A 79 0.84 -13.63 8.95
N VAL A 80 0.26 -14.07 10.06
CA VAL A 80 -1.02 -13.59 10.57
C VAL A 80 -0.76 -12.79 11.85
N MET A 81 -1.06 -11.50 11.83
CA MET A 81 -0.90 -10.63 13.00
C MET A 81 -2.11 -9.72 13.16
N ARG A 82 -2.35 -9.27 14.40
CA ARG A 82 -3.37 -8.25 14.67
C ARG A 82 -2.95 -6.91 14.07
N GLY A 83 -3.91 -6.04 13.78
CA GLY A 83 -3.68 -4.69 13.27
C GLY A 83 -2.59 -3.95 14.04
N LYS A 84 -2.69 -3.92 15.38
CA LYS A 84 -1.66 -3.30 16.26
C LYS A 84 -0.23 -3.76 15.97
N ARG A 85 -0.03 -5.07 15.80
CA ARG A 85 1.30 -5.64 15.53
C ARG A 85 1.81 -5.33 14.13
N TRP A 86 0.90 -5.19 13.16
CA TRP A 86 1.26 -4.71 11.83
C TRP A 86 1.67 -3.24 11.85
N ASP A 87 1.01 -2.43 12.67
CA ASP A 87 1.32 -1.02 12.88
C ASP A 87 2.67 -0.84 13.60
N GLU A 88 2.92 -1.62 14.66
CA GLU A 88 4.24 -1.67 15.35
C GLU A 88 5.39 -2.03 14.40
N LEU A 89 5.13 -2.88 13.39
CA LEU A 89 6.12 -3.24 12.38
C LEU A 89 6.28 -2.16 11.29
N ASP A 90 5.30 -1.26 11.16
CA ASP A 90 5.22 -0.14 10.22
C ASP A 90 5.67 -0.55 8.80
N VAL A 91 5.05 -1.61 8.28
CA VAL A 91 5.26 -2.12 6.92
C VAL A 91 3.93 -2.44 6.26
N HIS A 92 3.80 -2.02 5.00
CA HIS A 92 2.56 -2.15 4.23
C HIS A 92 2.84 -2.89 2.91
N PRO A 93 1.87 -3.62 2.36
CA PRO A 93 1.97 -4.04 0.97
C PRO A 93 2.13 -2.82 0.07
N GLN A 94 3.04 -2.90 -0.91
CA GLN A 94 3.33 -1.80 -1.86
C GLN A 94 3.93 -0.54 -1.21
N ASP A 95 4.47 -0.64 0.01
CA ASP A 95 5.12 0.48 0.68
C ASP A 95 6.27 1.06 -0.16
N THR A 96 6.13 2.33 -0.55
CA THR A 96 7.11 3.05 -1.37
C THR A 96 8.16 3.77 -0.54
N ARG A 97 8.05 3.75 0.80
CA ARG A 97 9.00 4.45 1.68
C ARG A 97 10.34 3.69 1.67
N PRO A 98 11.49 4.39 1.52
CA PRO A 98 12.79 3.75 1.45
C PRO A 98 13.07 2.82 2.64
N GLY A 99 13.50 1.59 2.37
CA GLY A 99 13.93 0.64 3.38
C GLY A 99 12.80 -0.10 4.13
N LYS A 100 11.52 0.16 3.82
CA LYS A 100 10.38 -0.60 4.38
C LYS A 100 10.17 -1.94 3.69
N LEU A 101 10.25 -1.94 2.36
CA LEU A 101 10.32 -3.13 1.53
C LEU A 101 11.61 -3.09 0.73
N CYS A 102 12.28 -4.23 0.58
CA CYS A 102 13.47 -4.33 -0.27
C CYS A 102 13.21 -3.99 -1.75
N CYS A 103 11.96 -4.14 -2.23
CA CYS A 103 11.57 -3.69 -3.57
C CYS A 103 11.11 -2.23 -3.61
N ASN A 104 11.06 -1.52 -2.49
CA ASN A 104 10.48 -0.17 -2.38
C ASN A 104 9.09 -0.05 -3.04
N GLY A 105 8.28 -1.12 -2.99
CA GLY A 105 6.96 -1.18 -3.60
C GLY A 105 6.94 -1.34 -5.12
N PHE A 106 8.10 -1.37 -5.79
CA PHE A 106 8.19 -1.50 -7.25
C PHE A 106 7.57 -2.83 -7.71
N GLN A 107 6.58 -2.74 -8.60
CA GLN A 107 5.79 -3.86 -9.13
C GLN A 107 5.21 -4.82 -8.07
N CYS A 108 5.11 -4.39 -6.81
CA CYS A 108 4.68 -5.25 -5.73
C CYS A 108 3.18 -5.55 -5.85
N LYS A 109 2.81 -6.84 -5.86
CA LYS A 109 1.40 -7.28 -5.89
C LYS A 109 0.92 -7.87 -4.56
N CYS A 110 1.68 -7.69 -3.48
CA CYS A 110 1.32 -8.18 -2.16
C CYS A 110 0.03 -7.50 -1.65
N ARG A 111 -0.71 -8.21 -0.78
CA ARG A 111 -1.95 -7.73 -0.14
C ARG A 111 -1.96 -8.12 1.34
N ARG A 112 -2.77 -7.41 2.12
CA ARG A 112 -2.98 -7.67 3.55
C ARG A 112 -4.48 -7.75 3.90
N PRO A 113 -5.20 -8.80 3.46
CA PRO A 113 -6.62 -8.96 3.78
C PRO A 113 -6.86 -9.39 5.24
N LEU A 114 -8.10 -9.20 5.70
CA LEU A 114 -8.62 -9.78 6.94
C LEU A 114 -8.58 -11.31 6.90
N THR A 115 -8.42 -11.95 8.05
CA THR A 115 -8.42 -13.41 8.14
C THR A 115 -8.90 -13.92 9.50
N ASP A 116 -9.56 -15.07 9.48
CA ASP A 116 -9.93 -15.80 10.70
C ASP A 116 -8.84 -16.77 11.16
N LYS A 117 -7.77 -16.96 10.36
CA LYS A 117 -6.64 -17.84 10.70
C LYS A 117 -6.02 -17.48 12.06
N ARG A 118 -5.43 -18.48 12.72
CA ARG A 118 -4.73 -18.28 13.99
C ARG A 118 -3.58 -17.29 13.81
N ALA A 119 -3.42 -16.36 14.76
CA ALA A 119 -2.27 -15.46 14.77
C ALA A 119 -0.97 -16.26 14.88
N THR A 120 0.03 -15.89 14.08
CA THR A 120 1.33 -16.54 14.11
C THR A 120 1.97 -16.28 15.48
N PRO A 121 2.36 -17.34 16.23
CA PRO A 121 2.96 -17.17 17.55
C PRO A 121 4.37 -16.56 17.45
N GLY A 122 4.83 -15.98 18.56
CA GLY A 122 6.19 -15.44 18.70
C GLY A 122 6.29 -13.93 18.59
N ARG A 123 7.54 -13.45 18.52
CA ARG A 123 7.91 -12.04 18.43
C ARG A 123 7.68 -11.50 17.01
N LEU A 124 7.62 -10.17 16.88
CA LEU A 124 7.61 -9.51 15.58
C LEU A 124 8.83 -9.94 14.74
N PRO A 125 8.64 -10.19 13.43
CA PRO A 125 9.74 -10.59 12.58
C PRO A 125 10.73 -9.45 12.41
N LYS A 126 12.02 -9.71 12.62
CA LYS A 126 13.07 -8.77 12.20
C LYS A 126 13.11 -8.72 10.68
N LEU A 127 12.71 -7.61 10.08
CA LEU A 127 12.77 -7.46 8.63
C LEU A 127 14.23 -7.43 8.17
N PRO A 128 14.54 -7.96 6.97
CA PRO A 128 15.83 -7.67 6.34
C PRO A 128 15.95 -6.14 6.27
N GLY A 129 17.09 -5.59 6.69
CA GLY A 129 17.34 -4.15 6.67
C GLY A 129 17.41 -3.59 5.24
N ARG A 130 18.32 -2.63 5.00
CA ARG A 130 18.59 -2.14 3.64
C ARG A 130 18.94 -3.33 2.72
N CYS A 131 18.02 -3.63 1.82
CA CYS A 131 18.34 -3.99 0.45
C CYS A 131 18.54 -2.68 -0.33
#